data_AF-A0A536P1S5-F1
#
_entry.id   AF-A0A536P1S5-F1
#
_cell.length_a   1.000
_cell.length_b   1.000
_cell.length_c   1.000
_cell.angle_alpha   90.00
_cell.angle_beta   90.00
_cell.angle_gamma   90.00
#
_symmetry.space_group_name_H-M   'P 1'
#
loop_
_entity.id
_entity.type
_entity.pdbx_description
1 polymer ?
#
loop_
_entity_poly.entity_id
_entity_poly.type
_entity_poly.pdbx_seq_one_letter_code
_entity_poly.pdbx_strand_id
1 'polypeptide(L)'
;MRQSWSAVDAIELGAGLVLAALVLFDVFQAVVVPRPITTPIGIARYVVRLTWGGWRDTFSGVTAADKRERYLGVYAPAILIFLLALWIVGLVAGYGLVLHALREQLDPRPPDVWAALYFAGTSLLTIGFGDIAPVGPGARLVALVAGASGLILVALAITFLFSLYTTFQ
;
A
#
# COMPACT_ATOMS: atom_id res chain seq x y z
N MET A 1 24.53 -19.60 5.80
CA MET A 1 24.70 -18.26 6.39
C MET A 1 23.93 -18.22 7.70
N ARG A 2 24.60 -18.04 8.85
CA ARG A 2 23.93 -17.97 10.16
C ARG A 2 23.42 -16.54 10.34
N GLN A 3 22.11 -16.38 10.49
CA GLN A 3 21.49 -15.09 10.76
C GLN A 3 21.82 -14.69 12.22
N SER A 4 22.63 -13.64 12.39
CA SER A 4 22.91 -13.07 13.70
C SER A 4 21.83 -12.04 14.01
N TRP A 5 20.91 -12.37 14.91
CA TRP A 5 19.79 -11.50 15.27
C TRP A 5 20.25 -10.43 16.24
N SER A 6 20.11 -9.16 15.85
CA SER A 6 20.13 -8.05 16.79
C SER A 6 18.73 -7.75 17.31
N ALA A 7 18.62 -7.05 18.45
CA ALA A 7 17.34 -6.57 18.95
C ALA A 7 16.62 -5.65 17.95
N VAL A 8 17.40 -4.89 17.17
CA VAL A 8 16.88 -4.00 16.12
C VAL A 8 16.25 -4.83 15.00
N ASP A 9 16.91 -5.90 14.53
CA ASP A 9 16.37 -6.74 13.44
C ASP A 9 15.05 -7.43 13.87
N ALA A 10 14.93 -7.82 15.14
CA ALA A 10 13.69 -8.39 15.66
C ALA A 10 12.54 -7.37 15.70
N ILE A 11 12.84 -6.12 16.08
CA ILE A 11 11.86 -5.03 16.09
C ILE A 11 11.45 -4.68 14.65
N GLU A 12 12.39 -4.57 13.73
CA GLU A 12 12.13 -4.30 12.31
C GLU A 12 11.26 -5.38 11.69
N LEU A 13 11.57 -6.65 11.96
CA LEU A 13 10.77 -7.78 11.48
C LEU A 13 9.32 -7.69 12.00
N GLY A 14 9.16 -7.51 13.32
CA GLY A 14 7.84 -7.42 13.94
C GLY A 14 7.05 -6.21 13.44
N ALA A 15 7.66 -5.03 13.40
CA ALA A 15 7.05 -3.80 12.92
C ALA A 15 6.66 -3.90 11.44
N GLY A 16 7.54 -4.48 10.61
CA GLY A 16 7.29 -4.68 9.18
C GLY A 16 6.13 -5.65 8.93
N LEU A 17 6.07 -6.79 9.64
CA LEU A 17 4.97 -7.75 9.54
C LEU A 17 3.63 -7.14 9.98
N VAL A 18 3.63 -6.41 11.11
CA VAL A 18 2.43 -5.73 11.60
C VAL A 18 1.96 -4.68 10.60
N LEU A 19 2.88 -3.85 10.07
CA LEU A 19 2.55 -2.82 9.09
C LEU A 19 1.97 -3.43 7.80
N ALA A 20 2.63 -4.45 7.24
CA ALA A 20 2.15 -5.14 6.04
C ALA A 20 0.76 -5.76 6.28
N ALA A 21 0.55 -6.42 7.43
CA ALA A 21 -0.74 -7.00 7.78
C ALA A 21 -1.84 -5.94 7.94
N LEU A 22 -1.54 -4.80 8.58
CA LEU A 22 -2.50 -3.70 8.73
C LEU A 22 -2.88 -3.10 7.38
N VAL A 23 -1.92 -2.91 6.47
CA VAL A 23 -2.19 -2.37 5.14
C VAL A 23 -2.99 -3.37 4.29
N LEU A 24 -2.62 -4.66 4.29
CA LEU A 24 -3.40 -5.70 3.60
C LEU A 24 -4.82 -5.82 4.16
N PHE A 25 -4.98 -5.70 5.48
CA PHE A 25 -6.30 -5.70 6.11
C PHE A 25 -7.11 -4.47 5.72
N ASP A 26 -6.51 -3.28 5.65
CA ASP A 26 -7.16 -2.06 5.19
C ASP A 26 -7.62 -2.18 3.71
N VAL A 27 -6.76 -2.71 2.84
CA VAL A 27 -7.11 -3.02 1.43
C VAL A 27 -8.29 -3.99 1.39
N PHE A 28 -8.22 -5.10 2.13
CA PHE A 28 -9.30 -6.09 2.16
C PHE A 28 -10.63 -5.49 2.64
N GLN A 29 -10.60 -4.68 3.70
CA GLN A 29 -11.80 -4.01 4.22
C GLN A 29 -12.37 -2.99 3.23
N ALA A 30 -11.51 -2.18 2.59
CA ALA A 30 -11.94 -1.16 1.63
C ALA A 30 -12.53 -1.79 0.36
N VAL A 31 -12.02 -2.95 -0.05
CA VAL A 31 -12.31 -3.57 -1.34
C VAL A 31 -13.35 -4.68 -1.25
N VAL A 32 -13.10 -5.66 -0.39
CA VAL A 32 -13.82 -6.95 -0.36
C VAL A 32 -15.04 -6.89 0.54
N VAL A 33 -15.06 -6.00 1.52
CA VAL A 33 -16.17 -5.88 2.48
C VAL A 33 -17.09 -4.73 2.07
N PRO A 34 -18.16 -4.98 1.29
CA PRO A 34 -19.20 -3.99 1.03
C PRO A 34 -20.06 -3.84 2.28
N ARG A 35 -19.59 -3.09 3.29
CA ARG A 35 -20.40 -2.84 4.49
C ARG A 35 -20.64 -1.36 4.76
N PRO A 36 -21.90 -0.97 5.05
CA PRO A 36 -22.22 0.33 5.60
C PRO A 36 -21.48 0.56 6.92
N ILE A 37 -20.56 1.53 6.90
CA ILE A 37 -20.16 2.44 7.97
C ILE A 37 -20.47 1.97 9.41
N THR A 38 -19.73 1.01 9.97
CA THR A 38 -19.77 0.74 11.44
C THR A 38 -18.46 0.33 12.13
N THR A 39 -17.39 -0.08 11.44
CA THR A 39 -16.11 -0.46 12.11
C THR A 39 -15.05 0.68 12.11
N PRO A 40 -14.26 0.84 13.19
CA PRO A 40 -13.36 2.01 13.38
C PRO A 40 -11.92 1.86 12.84
N ILE A 41 -11.51 0.69 12.32
CA ILE A 41 -10.10 0.41 12.00
C ILE A 41 -9.89 0.44 10.48
N GLY A 42 -9.49 1.59 9.94
CA GLY A 42 -9.06 1.67 8.54
C GLY A 42 -8.39 3.00 8.20
N ILE A 43 -7.17 2.93 7.66
CA ILE A 43 -6.37 4.09 7.21
C ILE A 43 -7.13 4.82 6.09
N ALA A 44 -7.73 4.06 5.18
CA ALA A 44 -8.52 4.63 4.09
C ALA A 44 -9.68 5.50 4.61
N ARG A 45 -10.37 5.10 5.68
CA ARG A 45 -11.46 5.89 6.25
C ARG A 45 -10.98 7.22 6.83
N TYR A 46 -9.87 7.19 7.58
CA TYR A 46 -9.33 8.41 8.19
C TYR A 46 -8.88 9.40 7.12
N VAL A 47 -8.17 8.91 6.11
CA VAL A 47 -7.72 9.68 4.95
C VAL A 47 -8.91 10.28 4.19
N VAL A 48 -9.94 9.49 3.88
CA VAL A 48 -11.15 9.98 3.19
C VAL A 48 -11.87 11.02 4.04
N ARG A 49 -12.09 10.80 5.34
CA ARG A 49 -12.78 11.78 6.19
C ARG A 49 -12.05 13.12 6.26
N LEU A 50 -10.73 13.10 6.45
CA LEU A 50 -9.91 14.30 6.55
C LEU A 50 -9.88 15.06 5.22
N THR A 51 -9.64 14.34 4.12
CA THR A 51 -9.55 14.94 2.79
C THR A 51 -10.90 15.41 2.27
N TRP A 52 -12.00 14.72 2.58
CA TRP A 52 -13.35 15.13 2.20
C TRP A 52 -13.74 16.45 2.87
N GLY A 53 -13.43 16.62 4.17
CA GLY A 53 -13.68 17.88 4.87
C GLY A 53 -12.98 19.05 4.19
N GLY A 54 -11.68 18.92 3.96
CA GLY A 54 -10.90 19.95 3.26
C GLY A 54 -11.36 20.20 1.83
N TRP A 55 -11.69 19.15 1.07
CA TRP A 55 -12.14 19.26 -0.32
C TRP A 55 -13.52 19.92 -0.41
N ARG A 56 -14.47 19.50 0.43
CA ARG A 56 -15.81 20.06 0.48
C ARG A 56 -15.78 21.53 0.86
N ASP A 57 -15.01 21.91 1.88
CA ASP A 57 -14.94 23.29 2.34
C ASP A 57 -14.36 24.20 1.25
N THR A 58 -13.31 23.74 0.56
CA THR A 58 -12.67 24.47 -0.55
C THR A 58 -13.65 24.76 -1.70
N PHE A 59 -14.54 23.83 -2.04
CA PHE A 59 -15.46 23.98 -3.18
C PHE A 59 -16.90 24.36 -2.77
N SER A 60 -17.18 24.50 -1.47
CA SER A 60 -18.50 24.90 -0.96
C SER A 60 -18.91 26.31 -1.36
N GLY A 61 -17.93 27.19 -1.60
CA GLY A 61 -18.14 28.57 -2.07
C GLY A 61 -18.41 28.71 -3.56
N VAL A 62 -18.35 27.63 -4.35
CA VAL A 62 -18.63 27.68 -5.80
C VAL A 62 -20.15 27.77 -6.01
N THR A 63 -20.61 28.96 -6.43
CA THR A 63 -22.03 29.28 -6.63
C THR A 63 -22.64 28.67 -7.89
N ALA A 64 -21.83 28.43 -8.93
CA ALA A 64 -22.28 27.76 -10.15
C ALA A 64 -22.45 26.24 -9.90
N ALA A 65 -23.69 25.77 -9.89
CA ALA A 65 -24.06 24.38 -9.58
C ALA A 65 -23.29 23.37 -10.45
N ASP A 66 -23.23 23.59 -11.77
CA ASP A 66 -22.54 22.70 -12.72
C ASP A 66 -21.04 22.59 -12.45
N LYS A 67 -20.40 23.70 -12.04
CA LYS A 67 -18.96 23.70 -11.71
C LYS A 67 -18.71 22.97 -10.40
N ARG A 68 -19.55 23.20 -9.38
CA ARG A 68 -19.44 22.53 -8.08
C ARG A 68 -19.59 21.01 -8.23
N GLU A 69 -20.58 20.57 -9.01
CA GLU A 69 -20.82 19.16 -9.27
C GLU A 69 -19.63 18.50 -9.98
N ARG A 70 -19.04 19.18 -10.97
CA ARG A 70 -17.81 18.72 -11.62
C ARG A 70 -16.61 18.60 -10.67
N TYR A 71 -16.38 19.57 -9.78
CA TYR A 71 -15.27 19.51 -8.82
C TYR A 71 -15.47 18.44 -7.73
N LEU A 72 -16.72 18.23 -7.29
CA LEU A 72 -17.05 17.17 -6.35
C LEU A 72 -16.97 15.78 -7.01
N GLY A 73 -17.32 15.66 -8.30
CA GLY A 73 -17.21 14.42 -9.07
C GLY A 73 -15.78 13.92 -9.27
N VAL A 74 -14.79 14.82 -9.31
CA VAL A 74 -13.35 14.46 -9.43
C VAL A 74 -12.78 13.87 -8.14
N TYR A 75 -13.40 14.12 -6.99
CA TYR A 75 -12.88 13.65 -5.70
C TYR A 75 -12.80 12.12 -5.62
N ALA A 76 -13.84 11.42 -6.09
CA ALA A 76 -13.92 9.96 -6.02
C ALA A 76 -12.77 9.23 -6.77
N PRO A 77 -12.46 9.54 -8.04
CA PRO A 77 -11.30 8.95 -8.70
C PRO A 77 -9.97 9.44 -8.13
N ALA A 78 -9.87 10.70 -7.69
CA ALA A 78 -8.63 11.24 -7.12
C ALA A 78 -8.26 10.57 -5.79
N ILE A 79 -9.23 10.39 -4.88
CA ILE A 79 -8.99 9.76 -3.58
C ILE A 79 -8.64 8.28 -3.75
N LEU A 80 -9.20 7.59 -4.75
CA LEU A 80 -8.84 6.21 -5.06
C LEU A 80 -7.35 6.09 -5.46
N ILE A 81 -6.87 6.97 -6.35
CA ILE A 81 -5.45 6.99 -6.75
C ILE A 81 -4.56 7.29 -5.54
N PHE A 82 -4.96 8.24 -4.69
CA PHE A 82 -4.22 8.57 -3.48
C PHE A 82 -4.14 7.39 -2.50
N LEU A 83 -5.26 6.70 -2.26
CA LEU A 83 -5.30 5.52 -1.39
C LEU A 83 -4.45 4.38 -1.94
N LEU A 84 -4.49 4.16 -3.26
CA LEU A 84 -3.62 3.18 -3.92
C LEU A 84 -2.14 3.48 -3.68
N ALA A 85 -1.72 4.74 -3.86
CA ALA A 85 -0.35 5.16 -3.59
C ALA A 85 0.03 4.95 -2.11
N LEU A 86 -0.87 5.28 -1.19
CA LEU A 86 -0.66 5.11 0.25
C LEU A 86 -0.49 3.63 0.63
N TRP A 87 -1.32 2.74 0.07
CA TRP A 87 -1.20 1.30 0.28
C TRP A 87 0.10 0.74 -0.30
N ILE A 88 0.50 1.17 -1.50
CA ILE A 88 1.80 0.78 -2.09
C ILE A 88 2.93 1.20 -1.16
N VAL A 89 2.98 2.48 -0.75
CA VAL A 89 4.04 2.97 0.16
C VAL A 89 4.04 2.21 1.48
N GLY A 90 2.87 1.93 2.06
CA GLY A 90 2.74 1.16 3.30
C GLY A 90 3.23 -0.29 3.17
N LEU A 91 2.90 -0.97 2.07
CA LEU A 91 3.39 -2.32 1.80
C LEU A 91 4.89 -2.34 1.50
N VAL A 92 5.41 -1.36 0.76
CA VAL A 92 6.85 -1.23 0.52
C VAL A 92 7.58 -1.02 1.84
N ALA A 93 7.07 -0.15 2.72
CA ALA A 93 7.62 0.04 4.06
C ALA A 93 7.57 -1.25 4.90
N GLY A 94 6.42 -1.92 4.94
CA GLY A 94 6.23 -3.16 5.71
C GLY A 94 7.15 -4.29 5.25
N TYR A 95 7.13 -4.61 3.95
CA TYR A 95 7.99 -5.64 3.38
C TYR A 95 9.47 -5.25 3.40
N GLY A 96 9.80 -3.97 3.20
CA GLY A 96 11.18 -3.49 3.24
C GLY A 96 11.81 -3.62 4.62
N LEU A 97 11.06 -3.36 5.70
CA LEU A 97 11.53 -3.60 7.08
C LEU A 97 11.76 -5.10 7.34
N VAL A 98 10.84 -5.95 6.88
CA VAL A 98 11.00 -7.42 6.96
C VAL A 98 12.24 -7.88 6.19
N LEU A 99 12.44 -7.37 4.98
CA LEU A 99 13.58 -7.72 4.13
C LEU A 99 14.90 -7.17 4.66
N HIS A 100 14.89 -6.01 5.31
CA HIS A 100 16.06 -5.46 5.99
C HIS A 100 16.47 -6.32 7.20
N ALA A 101 15.50 -6.79 7.99
CA ALA A 101 15.76 -7.76 9.07
C ALA A 101 16.27 -9.11 8.53
N LEU A 102 15.87 -9.48 7.31
CA LEU A 102 16.32 -10.68 6.60
C LEU A 102 17.49 -10.41 5.64
N ARG A 103 18.23 -9.30 5.77
CA ARG A 103 19.29 -8.87 4.82
C ARG A 103 20.41 -9.90 4.57
N GLU A 104 20.67 -10.79 5.51
CA GLU A 104 21.63 -11.90 5.36
C GLU A 104 21.15 -12.98 4.36
N GLN A 105 19.89 -12.92 3.94
CA GLN A 105 19.27 -13.81 2.96
C GLN A 105 19.11 -13.15 1.58
N LEU A 106 19.71 -11.97 1.38
CA LEU A 106 19.71 -11.22 0.14
C LEU A 106 21.14 -11.13 -0.41
N ASP A 107 21.29 -11.19 -1.73
CA ASP A 107 22.56 -11.07 -2.44
C ASP A 107 22.43 -10.07 -3.61
N PRO A 108 23.26 -9.02 -3.67
CA PRO A 108 24.15 -8.54 -2.61
C PRO A 108 23.36 -8.16 -1.36
N ARG A 109 24.02 -8.28 -0.20
CA ARG A 109 23.45 -7.85 1.08
C ARG A 109 23.15 -6.34 1.02
N PRO A 110 21.90 -5.90 1.28
CA PRO A 110 21.56 -4.49 1.32
C PRO A 110 22.42 -3.72 2.34
N PRO A 111 23.04 -2.59 1.94
CA PRO A 111 23.85 -1.77 2.84
C PRO A 111 23.02 -1.00 3.86
N ASP A 112 21.78 -0.65 3.53
CA ASP A 112 20.87 0.14 4.36
C ASP A 112 19.40 -0.25 4.15
N VAL A 113 18.52 0.37 4.95
CA VAL A 113 17.06 0.19 4.88
C VAL A 113 16.52 0.66 3.52
N TRP A 114 17.11 1.68 2.90
CA TRP A 114 16.63 2.22 1.62
C TRP A 114 16.81 1.23 0.48
N ALA A 115 17.93 0.50 0.45
CA ALA A 115 18.17 -0.58 -0.51
C ALA A 115 17.17 -1.74 -0.30
N ALA A 116 16.83 -2.07 0.95
CA ALA A 116 15.80 -3.07 1.24
C ALA A 116 14.39 -2.60 0.85
N LEU A 117 14.05 -1.33 1.08
CA LEU A 117 12.80 -0.71 0.62
C LEU A 117 12.71 -0.69 -0.91
N TYR A 118 13.80 -0.37 -1.59
CA TYR A 118 13.89 -0.43 -3.03
C TYR A 118 13.64 -1.86 -3.55
N PHE A 119 14.29 -2.87 -2.98
CA PHE A 119 14.05 -4.28 -3.33
C PHE A 119 12.61 -4.73 -3.03
N ALA A 120 12.03 -4.30 -1.92
CA ALA A 120 10.63 -4.54 -1.60
C ALA A 120 9.69 -3.90 -2.63
N GLY A 121 9.97 -2.66 -3.05
CA GLY A 121 9.22 -1.96 -4.08
C GLY A 121 9.29 -2.62 -5.44
N THR A 122 10.48 -3.02 -5.89
CA THR A 122 10.66 -3.70 -7.18
C THR A 122 10.04 -5.10 -7.17
N SER A 123 10.02 -5.78 -6.02
CA SER A 123 9.32 -7.07 -5.84
C SER A 123 7.80 -6.90 -5.83
N LEU A 124 7.28 -5.96 -5.04
CA LEU A 124 5.85 -5.64 -4.92
C LEU A 124 5.26 -5.24 -6.28
N LEU A 125 5.95 -4.34 -6.99
CA LEU A 125 5.51 -3.85 -8.31
C LEU A 125 5.89 -4.79 -9.45
N THR A 126 6.47 -5.96 -9.15
CA THR A 126 6.87 -6.98 -10.14
C THR A 126 7.85 -6.48 -11.20
N ILE A 127 8.66 -5.47 -10.87
CA ILE A 127 9.70 -4.90 -11.75
C ILE A 127 10.90 -5.84 -11.83
N GLY A 128 11.38 -6.32 -10.67
CA GLY A 128 12.39 -7.37 -10.57
C GLY A 128 13.68 -7.10 -11.36
N PHE A 129 14.33 -5.94 -11.19
CA PHE A 129 15.57 -5.59 -11.91
C PHE A 129 16.71 -6.61 -11.75
N GLY A 130 16.69 -7.42 -10.69
CA GLY A 130 17.66 -8.50 -10.47
C GLY A 130 19.01 -8.03 -9.91
N ASP A 131 19.10 -6.76 -9.52
CA ASP A 131 20.25 -6.16 -8.86
C ASP A 131 20.37 -6.56 -7.38
N ILE A 132 19.26 -6.94 -6.75
CA ILE A 132 19.20 -7.61 -5.45
C ILE A 132 18.32 -8.86 -5.60
N ALA A 133 18.82 -10.01 -5.14
CA ALA A 133 18.13 -11.29 -5.27
C ALA A 133 17.97 -12.00 -3.91
N PRO A 134 16.82 -12.65 -3.65
CA PRO A 134 16.61 -13.42 -2.45
C PRO A 134 17.25 -14.82 -2.57
N VAL A 135 18.29 -15.06 -1.80
CA VAL A 135 19.02 -16.34 -1.76
C VAL A 135 18.54 -17.26 -0.65
N GLY A 136 18.02 -16.71 0.46
CA GLY A 136 17.50 -17.48 1.58
C GLY A 136 15.98 -17.72 1.52
N PRO A 137 15.48 -18.77 2.21
CA PRO A 137 14.08 -19.18 2.12
C PRO A 137 13.08 -18.14 2.65
N GLY A 138 13.43 -17.42 3.72
CA GLY A 138 12.58 -16.37 4.29
C GLY A 138 12.46 -15.18 3.36
N ALA A 139 13.59 -14.68 2.83
CA ALA A 139 13.56 -13.58 1.87
C ALA A 139 12.81 -13.94 0.58
N ARG A 140 12.94 -15.19 0.10
CA ARG A 140 12.18 -15.68 -1.08
C ARG A 140 10.68 -15.69 -0.84
N LEU A 141 10.25 -16.17 0.33
CA LEU A 141 8.83 -16.17 0.69
C LEU A 141 8.28 -14.74 0.75
N VAL A 142 9.02 -13.82 1.38
CA VAL A 142 8.60 -12.42 1.49
C VAL A 142 8.53 -11.75 0.11
N ALA A 143 9.52 -11.97 -0.76
CA ALA A 143 9.50 -11.44 -2.12
C ALA A 143 8.32 -12.00 -2.94
N LEU A 144 8.01 -13.30 -2.79
CA LEU A 144 6.86 -13.94 -3.45
C LEU A 144 5.53 -13.34 -2.97
N VAL A 145 5.37 -13.19 -1.65
CA VAL A 145 4.17 -12.60 -1.04
C VAL A 145 4.04 -11.13 -1.43
N ALA A 146 5.14 -10.38 -1.50
CA ALA A 146 5.14 -9.01 -1.99
C ALA A 146 4.64 -8.95 -3.43
N GLY A 147 5.20 -9.73 -4.35
CA GLY A 147 4.75 -9.76 -5.75
C GLY A 147 3.27 -10.14 -5.89
N ALA A 148 2.81 -11.17 -5.16
CA ALA A 148 1.40 -11.55 -5.16
C ALA A 148 0.49 -10.42 -4.64
N SER A 149 0.90 -9.75 -3.56
CA SER A 149 0.15 -8.64 -2.97
C SER A 149 0.02 -7.47 -3.94
N GLY A 150 1.08 -7.13 -4.67
CA GLY A 150 1.06 -6.03 -5.64
C GLY A 150 0.16 -6.33 -6.83
N LEU A 151 0.19 -7.55 -7.36
CA LEU A 151 -0.73 -7.99 -8.42
C LEU A 151 -2.19 -7.91 -7.98
N ILE A 152 -2.49 -8.40 -6.78
CA ILE A 152 -3.84 -8.29 -6.19
C ILE A 152 -4.24 -6.82 -6.08
N LEU A 153 -3.37 -5.95 -5.54
CA LEU A 153 -3.67 -4.54 -5.33
C LEU A 153 -3.98 -3.81 -6.65
N VAL A 154 -3.19 -4.07 -7.70
CA VAL A 154 -3.43 -3.51 -9.04
C VAL A 154 -4.73 -4.03 -9.65
N ALA A 155 -4.99 -5.34 -9.54
CA ALA A 155 -6.23 -5.94 -10.05
C ALA A 155 -7.46 -5.31 -9.38
N LEU A 156 -7.43 -5.15 -8.06
CA LEU A 156 -8.49 -4.51 -7.30
C LEU A 156 -8.67 -3.04 -7.71
N ALA A 157 -7.58 -2.28 -7.86
CA ALA A 157 -7.66 -0.88 -8.31
C ALA A 157 -8.35 -0.75 -9.67
N ILE A 158 -8.02 -1.63 -10.62
CA ILE A 158 -8.66 -1.67 -11.94
C ILE A 158 -10.15 -1.98 -11.80
N THR A 159 -10.52 -2.99 -11.01
CA THR A 159 -11.93 -3.33 -10.74
C THR A 159 -12.71 -2.15 -10.15
N PHE A 160 -12.13 -1.42 -9.20
CA PHE A 160 -12.76 -0.23 -8.61
C PHE A 160 -12.94 0.90 -9.62
N LEU A 161 -11.93 1.18 -10.44
CA LEU A 161 -12.04 2.20 -11.50
C LEU A 161 -13.20 1.88 -12.43
N PHE A 162 -13.28 0.64 -12.93
CA PHE A 162 -14.40 0.22 -13.78
C PHE A 162 -15.76 0.39 -13.10
N SER A 163 -15.89 -0.04 -11.84
CA SER A 163 -17.14 0.11 -11.07
C SER A 163 -17.54 1.57 -10.86
N LEU A 164 -16.58 2.49 -10.73
CA LEU A 164 -16.87 3.91 -10.63
C LEU A 164 -17.34 4.48 -11.96
N TYR A 165 -16.66 4.17 -13.07
CA TYR A 165 -17.03 4.67 -14.38
C TYR A 165 -18.42 4.21 -14.83
N THR A 166 -18.81 2.97 -14.52
CA THR A 166 -20.16 2.46 -14.83
C THR A 166 -21.26 3.14 -14.01
N THR A 167 -20.94 3.80 -12.89
CA THR A 167 -21.92 4.54 -12.08
C THR A 167 -22.25 5.91 -12.68
N PHE A 168 -21.39 6.45 -13.55
CA PHE A 168 -21.59 7.74 -14.21
C PHE A 168 -22.14 7.62 -15.65
N GLN A 169 -22.45 6.40 -16.10
CA GLN A 169 -23.17 6.11 -17.35
C GLN A 169 -24.66 5.90 -17.04
#